data_AF-A0A4R1JU16-F1
#
_entry.id   AF-A0A4R1JU16-F1
#
_cell.length_a   1.000
_cell.length_b   1.000
_cell.length_c   1.000
_cell.angle_alpha   90.00
_cell.angle_beta   90.00
_cell.angle_gamma   90.00
#
_symmetry.space_group_name_H-M   'P 1'
#
loop_
_entity.id
_entity.type
_entity.pdbx_description
1 polymer ?
#
loop_
_entity_poly.entity_id
_entity_poly.type
_entity_poly.pdbx_seq_one_letter_code
_entity_poly.pdbx_strand_id
1 'polypeptide(L)'
;MKKIVPLLIFILTVTTVVGQNEPKKDNTQRKQSDLTDVYELFPTQNTWTFIKLNTRNGKMWQVQFSLKGNRMVTELNTTPLVLNEMEMNGRFTLYPTANIYNFVLLDQVDGDTWQVQWSIENEARAVLPIK
;
A
#
# COMPACT_ATOMS: atom_id res chain seq x y z
N MET A 1 16.82 17.00 -74.93
CA MET A 1 17.37 17.75 -73.77
C MET A 1 16.18 18.44 -73.10
N LYS A 2 15.79 18.30 -71.84
CA LYS A 2 16.30 17.61 -70.64
C LYS A 2 15.06 17.02 -69.94
N LYS A 3 15.14 15.78 -69.45
CA LYS A 3 14.07 15.14 -68.67
C LYS A 3 14.14 15.66 -67.24
N ILE A 4 13.03 16.16 -66.68
CA ILE A 4 12.93 16.52 -65.27
C ILE A 4 12.31 15.32 -64.55
N VAL A 5 13.10 14.69 -63.67
CA VAL A 5 12.67 13.58 -62.82
C VAL A 5 12.16 14.17 -61.50
N PRO A 6 10.98 13.79 -60.99
CA PRO A 6 10.61 14.14 -59.63
C PRO A 6 11.31 13.19 -58.66
N LEU A 7 12.18 13.73 -57.81
CA LEU A 7 12.79 12.98 -56.72
C LEU A 7 11.77 12.88 -55.57
N LEU A 8 11.08 11.74 -55.47
CA LEU A 8 10.32 11.37 -54.27
C LEU A 8 11.31 11.19 -53.11
N ILE A 9 11.31 12.13 -52.17
CA ILE A 9 11.98 11.94 -50.88
C ILE A 9 10.95 11.34 -49.93
N PHE A 10 11.00 10.02 -49.77
CA PHE A 10 10.24 9.30 -48.75
C PHE A 10 10.97 9.48 -47.41
N ILE A 11 10.56 10.49 -46.64
CA ILE A 11 11.05 10.67 -45.26
C ILE A 11 10.34 9.64 -44.40
N LEU A 12 11.04 8.55 -44.08
CA LEU A 12 10.64 7.57 -43.08
C LEU A 12 10.79 8.23 -41.71
N THR A 13 9.75 8.92 -41.24
CA THR A 13 9.69 9.36 -39.85
C THR A 13 9.53 8.13 -38.97
N VAL A 14 10.62 7.72 -38.33
CA VAL A 14 10.58 6.76 -37.23
C VAL A 14 9.81 7.43 -36.10
N THR A 15 8.53 7.13 -35.98
CA THR A 15 7.80 7.40 -34.74
C THR A 15 8.38 6.45 -33.70
N THR A 16 9.37 6.89 -32.95
CA THR A 16 9.62 6.28 -31.65
C THR A 16 8.34 6.49 -30.86
N VAL A 17 7.53 5.43 -30.75
CA VAL A 17 6.48 5.36 -29.76
C VAL A 17 7.20 5.45 -28.41
N VAL A 18 7.34 6.66 -27.90
CA VAL A 18 7.57 6.88 -26.49
C VAL A 18 6.27 6.45 -25.85
N GLY A 19 6.18 5.18 -25.49
CA GLY A 19 5.17 4.71 -24.56
C GLY A 19 5.34 5.54 -23.31
N GLN A 20 4.45 6.51 -23.11
CA GLN A 20 4.29 7.18 -21.83
C GLN A 20 3.72 6.14 -20.87
N ASN A 21 4.60 5.29 -20.34
CA ASN A 21 4.36 4.75 -19.02
C ASN A 21 4.45 5.98 -18.12
N GLU A 22 3.30 6.60 -17.82
CA GLU A 22 3.23 7.53 -16.72
C GLU A 22 3.87 6.82 -15.52
N PRO A 23 4.88 7.40 -14.87
CA PRO A 23 5.29 6.86 -13.59
C PRO A 23 4.03 6.90 -12.73
N LYS A 24 3.50 5.72 -12.36
CA LYS A 24 2.56 5.63 -11.25
C LYS A 24 3.21 6.47 -10.17
N LYS A 25 2.58 7.56 -9.76
CA LYS A 25 3.03 8.34 -8.61
C LYS A 25 3.11 7.34 -7.48
N ASP A 26 4.32 6.88 -7.21
CA ASP A 26 4.61 6.09 -6.06
C ASP A 26 4.45 7.06 -4.91
N ASN A 27 3.25 7.09 -4.33
CA ASN A 27 2.95 7.90 -3.15
C ASN A 27 3.70 7.36 -1.92
N THR A 28 4.69 6.47 -2.10
CA THR A 28 5.69 6.11 -1.10
C THR A 28 6.74 7.23 -0.95
N GLN A 29 6.33 8.50 -0.94
CA GLN A 29 7.00 9.40 -0.01
C GLN A 29 6.47 8.99 1.36
N ARG A 30 7.23 8.11 2.05
CA ARG A 30 7.07 7.93 3.49
C ARG A 30 7.05 9.32 4.08
N LYS A 31 5.86 9.78 4.51
CA LYS A 31 5.80 10.67 5.65
C LYS A 31 6.60 9.89 6.70
N GLN A 32 7.77 10.40 7.09
CA GLN A 32 8.40 9.94 8.31
C GLN A 32 7.27 10.06 9.34
N SER A 33 6.64 8.94 9.71
CA SER A 33 5.64 8.99 10.75
C SER A 33 6.42 9.54 11.92
N ASP A 34 6.01 10.71 12.42
CA ASP A 34 6.58 11.15 13.68
C ASP A 34 6.33 9.98 14.60
N LEU A 35 7.40 9.45 15.21
CA LEU A 35 7.36 8.27 16.11
C LEU A 35 6.48 8.54 17.36
N THR A 36 5.66 9.59 17.33
CA THR A 36 4.69 10.02 18.30
C THR A 36 3.25 9.60 17.95
N ASP A 37 2.94 9.26 16.69
CA ASP A 37 1.57 8.97 16.29
C ASP A 37 1.11 7.60 16.81
N VAL A 38 0.04 7.57 17.61
CA VAL A 38 -0.53 6.33 18.18
C VAL A 38 -1.28 5.50 17.13
N TYR A 39 -1.92 6.18 16.18
CA TYR A 39 -2.69 5.54 15.11
C TYR A 39 -2.28 6.08 13.76
N GLU A 40 -2.13 5.18 12.79
CA GLU A 40 -1.77 5.53 11.42
C GLU A 40 -2.68 4.79 10.42
N LEU A 41 -2.98 5.43 9.30
CA LEU A 41 -3.78 4.86 8.21
C LEU A 41 -2.88 4.50 7.03
N PHE A 42 -2.89 3.24 6.65
CA PHE A 42 -2.16 2.71 5.50
C PHE A 42 -3.14 2.47 4.34
N PRO A 43 -2.98 3.14 3.19
CA PRO A 43 -3.85 2.94 2.04
C PRO A 43 -3.64 1.54 1.45
N THR A 44 -4.73 0.90 1.04
CA THR A 44 -4.65 -0.29 0.19
C THR A 44 -4.73 0.10 -1.29
N GLN A 45 -4.47 -0.83 -2.19
CA GLN A 45 -4.72 -0.61 -3.62
C GLN A 45 -6.23 -0.48 -3.94
N ASN A 46 -7.11 -0.93 -3.04
CA ASN A 46 -8.52 -0.54 -3.09
C ASN A 46 -8.68 0.86 -2.48
N THR A 47 -9.00 1.85 -3.30
CA THR A 47 -9.11 3.26 -2.91
C THR A 47 -10.14 3.56 -1.83
N TRP A 48 -11.05 2.62 -1.54
CA TRP A 48 -12.10 2.75 -0.53
C TRP A 48 -11.72 2.10 0.81
N THR A 49 -10.56 1.46 0.88
CA THR A 49 -10.13 0.65 2.03
C THR A 49 -8.75 1.10 2.52
N PHE A 50 -8.64 1.28 3.83
CA PHE A 50 -7.41 1.51 4.57
C PHE A 50 -7.23 0.45 5.65
N ILE A 51 -5.99 0.26 6.08
CA ILE A 51 -5.68 -0.39 7.36
C ILE A 51 -5.36 0.70 8.38
N LYS A 52 -6.14 0.76 9.46
CA LYS A 52 -5.80 1.57 10.65
C LYS A 52 -4.95 0.71 11.57
N LEU A 53 -3.74 1.14 11.86
CA LEU A 53 -2.80 0.48 12.76
C LEU A 53 -2.69 1.28 14.06
N ASN A 54 -2.77 0.61 15.20
CA ASN A 54 -2.22 1.13 16.45
C ASN A 54 -0.71 0.84 16.45
N THR A 55 0.09 1.87 16.25
CA THR A 55 1.54 1.76 16.07
C THR A 55 2.26 1.32 17.35
N ARG A 56 1.58 1.38 18.51
CA ARG A 56 2.16 1.00 19.80
C ARG A 56 2.19 -0.49 20.03
N ASN A 57 1.14 -1.17 19.57
CA ASN A 57 0.85 -2.54 20.00
C ASN A 57 0.39 -3.48 18.89
N GLY A 58 0.34 -3.01 17.64
CA GLY A 58 0.06 -3.86 16.48
C GLY A 58 -1.40 -4.28 16.35
N LYS A 59 -2.33 -3.72 17.13
CA LYS A 59 -3.77 -3.88 16.86
C LYS A 59 -4.15 -3.14 15.59
N MET A 60 -4.97 -3.75 14.76
CA MET A 60 -5.33 -3.19 13.47
C MET A 60 -6.80 -3.40 13.12
N TRP A 61 -7.29 -2.49 12.29
CA TRP A 61 -8.65 -2.52 11.76
C TRP A 61 -8.62 -2.25 10.26
N GLN A 62 -9.47 -2.95 9.53
CA GLN A 62 -9.88 -2.53 8.20
C GLN A 62 -10.85 -1.35 8.35
N VAL A 63 -10.59 -0.27 7.63
CA VAL A 63 -11.46 0.91 7.54
C VAL A 63 -11.94 1.04 6.10
N GLN A 64 -13.25 1.01 5.90
CA GLN A 64 -13.87 1.22 4.60
C GLN A 64 -14.80 2.43 4.66
N PHE A 65 -14.73 3.26 3.61
CA PHE A 65 -15.57 4.45 3.47
C PHE A 65 -16.28 4.49 2.12
N SER A 66 -17.40 5.20 2.06
CA SER A 66 -18.20 5.37 0.84
C SER A 66 -19.19 6.52 1.00
N LEU A 67 -19.63 7.12 -0.10
CA LEU A 67 -20.67 8.15 -0.11
C LEU A 67 -22.09 7.57 -0.07
N LYS A 68 -22.27 6.32 -0.53
CA LYS A 68 -23.60 5.71 -0.77
C LYS A 68 -23.93 4.50 0.13
N GLY A 69 -23.17 4.27 1.20
CA GLY A 69 -23.42 3.15 2.12
C GLY A 69 -22.12 2.55 2.65
N ASN A 70 -22.15 1.25 3.00
CA ASN A 70 -21.01 0.37 3.36
C ASN A 70 -19.77 1.05 3.95
N ARG A 71 -19.97 1.81 5.04
CA ARG A 71 -18.90 2.35 5.89
C ARG A 71 -18.72 1.39 7.05
N MET A 72 -17.50 0.96 7.29
CA MET A 72 -17.22 -0.01 8.36
C MET A 72 -15.82 0.17 8.91
N VAL A 73 -15.67 -0.15 10.19
CA VAL A 73 -14.38 -0.36 10.85
C VAL A 73 -14.45 -1.74 11.49
N THR A 74 -13.64 -2.67 11.04
CA THR A 74 -13.65 -4.04 11.55
C THR A 74 -12.24 -4.50 11.91
N GLU A 75 -12.14 -5.26 12.98
CA GLU A 75 -10.88 -5.78 13.50
C GLU A 75 -10.23 -6.75 12.51
N LEU A 76 -8.91 -6.64 12.34
CA LEU A 76 -8.07 -7.65 11.71
C LEU A 76 -7.41 -8.55 12.75
N ASN A 77 -7.14 -8.00 13.93
CA ASN A 77 -6.75 -8.71 15.15
C ASN A 77 -7.28 -7.95 16.38
N THR A 78 -7.53 -8.68 17.45
CA THR A 78 -8.03 -8.13 18.72
C THR A 78 -6.97 -8.12 19.81
N THR A 79 -6.02 -9.05 19.73
CA THR A 79 -4.91 -9.21 20.68
C THR A 79 -3.75 -8.28 20.31
N PRO A 80 -3.22 -7.50 21.27
CA PRO A 80 -1.95 -6.80 21.09
C PRO A 80 -0.85 -7.81 20.69
N LEU A 81 0.09 -7.38 19.86
CA LEU A 81 1.25 -8.20 19.49
C LEU A 81 2.37 -8.16 20.52
N VAL A 82 2.28 -7.24 21.49
CA VAL A 82 3.26 -7.02 22.57
C VAL A 82 2.56 -6.77 23.91
N LEU A 83 3.30 -6.96 25.00
CA LEU A 83 2.81 -6.64 26.34
C LEU A 83 2.68 -5.12 26.54
N ASN A 84 1.81 -4.70 27.47
CA ASN A 84 1.49 -3.29 27.71
C ASN A 84 2.72 -2.44 28.06
N GLU A 85 3.65 -3.00 28.82
CA GLU A 85 4.91 -2.37 29.23
C GLU A 85 5.92 -2.22 28.09
N MET A 86 5.72 -2.93 26.97
CA MET A 86 6.58 -2.87 25.79
C MET A 86 5.96 -2.04 24.66
N GLU A 87 4.80 -1.44 24.88
CA GLU A 87 4.16 -0.55 23.94
C GLU A 87 4.99 0.73 23.73
N MET A 88 5.21 1.09 22.48
CA MET A 88 5.96 2.30 22.12
C MET A 88 5.39 2.90 20.85
N ASN A 89 5.08 4.20 20.86
CA ASN A 89 4.56 4.88 19.66
C ASN A 89 5.53 4.67 18.49
N GLY A 90 4.98 4.36 17.31
CA GLY A 90 5.77 4.07 16.12
C GLY A 90 6.49 2.72 16.12
N ARG A 91 6.30 1.83 17.11
CA ARG A 91 6.93 0.49 17.11
C ARG A 91 6.54 -0.34 15.89
N PHE A 92 5.27 -0.34 15.52
CA PHE A 92 4.75 -1.12 14.40
C PHE A 92 4.50 -0.26 13.17
N THR A 93 4.86 -0.78 11.98
CA THR A 93 4.54 -0.17 10.69
C THR A 93 4.17 -1.22 9.64
N LEU A 94 3.32 -0.86 8.68
CA LEU A 94 2.93 -1.72 7.57
C LEU A 94 3.70 -1.38 6.29
N TYR A 95 3.99 -2.41 5.51
CA TYR A 95 4.56 -2.34 4.16
C TYR A 95 3.58 -2.96 3.16
N PRO A 96 3.14 -2.20 2.14
CA PRO A 96 2.26 -2.74 1.12
C PRO A 96 2.98 -3.79 0.27
N THR A 97 2.23 -4.79 -0.20
CA THR A 97 2.72 -5.73 -1.20
C THR A 97 2.08 -5.47 -2.56
N ALA A 98 2.58 -6.15 -3.60
CA ALA A 98 1.93 -6.13 -4.92
C ALA A 98 0.52 -6.75 -4.88
N ASN A 99 0.25 -7.65 -3.93
CA ASN A 99 -1.09 -8.18 -3.71
C ASN A 99 -1.93 -7.16 -2.93
N ILE A 100 -3.08 -6.77 -3.48
CA ILE A 100 -3.96 -5.76 -2.90
C ILE A 100 -4.46 -6.14 -1.49
N TYR A 101 -4.53 -7.43 -1.19
CA TYR A 101 -5.04 -7.97 0.07
C TYR A 101 -3.97 -8.12 1.15
N ASN A 102 -2.68 -7.99 0.81
CA ASN A 102 -1.60 -8.34 1.73
C ASN A 102 -0.67 -7.16 2.04
N PHE A 103 -0.25 -7.11 3.30
CA PHE A 103 0.81 -6.26 3.82
C PHE A 103 1.81 -7.11 4.61
N VAL A 104 3.02 -6.59 4.79
CA VAL A 104 3.97 -7.07 5.79
C VAL A 104 3.96 -6.07 6.95
N LEU A 105 3.64 -6.52 8.15
CA LEU A 105 3.82 -5.75 9.38
C LEU A 105 5.24 -5.97 9.88
N LEU A 106 5.92 -4.90 10.26
CA LEU A 106 7.24 -4.92 10.89
C LEU A 106 7.14 -4.35 12.30
N ASP A 107 7.67 -5.09 13.27
CA ASP A 107 8.11 -4.54 14.55
C ASP A 107 9.48 -3.87 14.35
N GLN A 108 9.54 -2.54 14.45
CA GLN A 108 10.76 -1.77 14.25
C GLN A 108 11.73 -1.85 15.43
N VAL A 109 11.30 -2.44 16.55
CA VAL A 109 12.13 -2.62 17.76
C VAL A 109 12.77 -4.01 17.75
N ASP A 110 11.96 -5.06 17.64
CA ASP A 110 12.45 -6.45 17.76
C ASP A 110 12.74 -7.10 16.39
N GLY A 111 12.26 -6.53 15.29
CA GLY A 111 12.47 -7.03 13.93
C GLY A 111 11.50 -8.15 13.51
N ASP A 112 10.59 -8.54 14.40
CA ASP A 112 9.55 -9.52 14.08
C ASP A 112 8.64 -9.04 12.94
N THR A 113 8.14 -9.98 12.16
CA THR A 113 7.29 -9.68 11.00
C THR A 113 6.05 -10.56 10.95
N TRP A 114 4.97 -9.99 10.39
CA TRP A 114 3.71 -10.70 10.19
C TRP A 114 3.18 -10.44 8.78
N GLN A 115 2.61 -11.48 8.18
CA GLN A 115 1.71 -11.32 7.04
C GLN A 115 0.38 -10.80 7.56
N VAL A 116 -0.08 -9.70 6.99
CA VAL A 116 -1.38 -9.10 7.24
C VAL A 116 -2.25 -9.28 6.00
N GLN A 117 -3.41 -9.92 6.17
CA GLN A 117 -4.42 -10.07 5.13
C GLN A 117 -5.74 -9.45 5.55
N TRP A 118 -6.26 -8.55 4.72
CA TRP A 118 -7.60 -7.99 4.88
C TRP A 118 -8.58 -8.59 3.88
N SER A 119 -9.86 -8.64 4.26
CA SER A 119 -10.95 -9.11 3.40
C SER A 119 -12.29 -8.57 3.90
N ILE A 120 -13.24 -8.43 2.98
CA ILE A 120 -14.64 -8.17 3.34
C ILE A 120 -15.19 -9.33 4.17
N GLU A 121 -14.84 -10.56 3.80
CA GLU A 121 -15.19 -11.80 4.51
C GLU A 121 -14.33 -11.92 5.76
N ASN A 122 -14.95 -12.24 6.90
CA ASN A 122 -14.25 -12.26 8.20
C ASN A 122 -13.22 -13.40 8.24
N GLU A 123 -13.60 -14.56 7.73
CA GLU A 123 -12.87 -15.81 7.75
C GLU A 123 -11.59 -15.76 6.90
N ALA A 124 -11.53 -14.83 5.95
CA ALA A 124 -10.38 -14.61 5.07
C ALA A 124 -9.41 -13.54 5.60
N ARG A 125 -9.63 -13.00 6.81
CA ARG A 125 -8.70 -12.06 7.47
C ARG A 125 -7.67 -12.83 8.28
N ALA A 126 -6.43 -12.35 8.26
CA ALA A 126 -5.37 -13.00 9.02
C ALA A 126 -4.25 -12.03 9.40
N VAL A 127 -3.66 -12.26 10.58
CA VAL A 127 -2.38 -11.68 10.99
C VAL A 127 -1.52 -12.84 11.47
N LEU A 128 -0.56 -13.24 10.64
CA LEU A 128 0.21 -14.47 10.83
C LEU A 128 1.70 -14.16 10.93
N PRO A 129 2.42 -14.65 11.95
CA PRO A 129 3.86 -14.43 12.06
C PRO A 129 4.59 -15.07 10.88
N ILE A 130 5.61 -14.39 10.37
CA ILE A 130 6.54 -14.90 9.36
C ILE A 130 7.79 -15.37 10.12
N LYS A 131 8.21 -16.61 9.87
CA LYS A 131 9.38 -17.24 10.48
C LYS A 131 10.46 -17.53 9.45
#